data_AF-A0A2G6D2Z8-F1
#
_entry.id   AF-A0A2G6D2Z8-F1
#
_cell.length_a   1.000
_cell.length_b   1.000
_cell.length_c   1.000
_cell.angle_alpha   90.00
_cell.angle_beta   90.00
_cell.angle_gamma   90.00
#
_symmetry.space_group_name_H-M   'P 1'
#
loop_
_entity.id
_entity.type
_entity.pdbx_description
1 polymer ?
#
loop_
_entity_poly.entity_id
_entity_poly.type
_entity_poly.pdbx_seq_one_letter_code
_entity_poly.pdbx_strand_id
1 'polypeptide(L)'
;MLELRKRPRKSWLQNLIRLKRQMQQGDFHSFPESVKGFQDAGKVSKLKGGDGVVRDKLEIPGGYRGREGKFEFIKEPDGSINHRLFKPNRE
;
A
#
# COMPACT_ATOMS: atom_id res chain seq x y z
N MET A 1 22.26 25.02 34.10
CA MET A 1 22.52 25.19 32.66
C MET A 1 22.35 23.84 31.98
N LEU A 2 21.47 23.82 30.96
CA LEU A 2 21.18 22.84 29.91
C LEU A 2 20.56 21.45 30.21
N GLU A 3 19.31 21.33 29.74
CA GLU A 3 18.45 20.18 29.49
C GLU A 3 18.88 19.37 28.24
N LEU A 4 18.81 18.03 28.24
CA LEU A 4 18.62 17.25 26.99
C LEU A 4 17.71 16.02 27.21
N ARG A 5 16.41 16.31 27.05
CA ARG A 5 15.27 15.42 26.84
C ARG A 5 15.49 14.44 25.67
N LYS A 6 15.38 13.11 25.88
CA LYS A 6 15.11 12.13 24.79
C LYS A 6 14.21 10.97 25.22
N ARG A 7 12.96 11.00 24.76
CA ARG A 7 12.05 9.86 24.52
C ARG A 7 11.21 10.20 23.27
N PRO A 8 10.76 9.25 22.43
CA PRO A 8 10.13 8.01 22.89
C PRO A 8 10.34 6.70 22.09
N ARG A 9 10.20 5.58 22.80
CA ARG A 9 9.94 4.23 22.29
C ARG A 9 8.52 4.15 21.68
N LYS A 10 8.25 4.79 20.54
CA LYS A 10 6.93 4.75 19.85
C LYS A 10 6.90 4.04 18.48
N SER A 11 8.06 3.70 17.92
CA SER A 11 8.18 3.17 16.55
C SER A 11 7.73 1.71 16.39
N TRP A 12 8.15 0.82 17.30
CA TRP A 12 7.93 -0.62 17.16
C TRP A 12 6.46 -1.06 17.30
N LEU A 13 5.74 -0.52 18.29
CA LEU A 13 4.34 -0.86 18.54
C LEU A 13 3.41 -0.35 17.44
N GLN A 14 3.66 0.85 16.89
CA GLN A 14 2.86 1.39 15.79
C GLN A 14 3.05 0.56 14.51
N ASN A 15 4.28 0.16 14.20
CA ASN A 15 4.56 -0.72 13.06
C ASN A 15 3.91 -2.10 13.23
N LEU A 16 3.94 -2.67 14.43
CA LEU A 16 3.28 -3.95 14.71
C LEU A 16 1.75 -3.86 14.60
N ILE A 17 1.14 -2.75 15.06
CA ILE A 17 -0.30 -2.51 14.92
C ILE A 17 -0.68 -2.36 13.44
N ARG A 18 0.14 -1.68 12.64
CA ARG A 18 -0.04 -1.56 11.19
C ARG A 18 0.04 -2.92 10.49
N LEU A 19 1.05 -3.73 10.80
CA LEU A 19 1.20 -5.08 10.26
C LEU A 19 0.01 -5.98 10.65
N LYS A 20 -0.40 -5.94 11.92
CA LYS A 20 -1.57 -6.71 12.38
C LYS A 20 -2.87 -6.29 11.70
N ARG A 21 -3.08 -5.00 11.41
CA ARG A 21 -4.25 -4.54 10.64
C ARG A 21 -4.25 -5.08 9.21
N GLN A 22 -3.09 -5.12 8.55
CA GLN A 22 -2.95 -5.69 7.20
C GLN A 22 -3.18 -7.22 7.18
N MET A 23 -2.92 -7.91 8.30
CA MET A 23 -3.08 -9.36 8.43
C MET A 23 -4.47 -9.81 8.93
N GLN A 24 -5.23 -8.94 9.61
CA GLN A 24 -6.47 -9.33 10.30
C GLN A 24 -7.71 -9.40 9.42
N GLN A 25 -7.68 -8.87 8.21
CA GLN A 25 -8.80 -9.02 7.29
C GLN A 25 -8.48 -10.14 6.30
N GLY A 26 -9.52 -10.78 5.76
CA GLY A 26 -9.47 -11.61 4.55
C GLY A 26 -9.13 -10.76 3.33
N ASP A 27 -8.08 -9.97 3.49
CA ASP A 27 -7.87 -8.67 2.92
C ASP A 27 -7.16 -8.86 1.61
N PHE A 28 -7.68 -8.19 0.61
CA PHE A 28 -7.16 -8.23 -0.73
C PHE A 28 -5.74 -7.65 -0.87
N HIS A 29 -4.99 -7.47 0.23
CA HIS A 29 -3.58 -7.10 0.29
C HIS A 29 -2.59 -8.27 0.08
N SER A 30 -3.06 -9.53 0.12
CA SER A 30 -2.21 -10.73 0.10
C SER A 30 -1.97 -11.37 -1.28
N PHE A 31 -2.08 -10.62 -2.38
CA PHE A 31 -1.85 -11.19 -3.73
C PHE A 31 -0.35 -11.33 -4.06
N PRO A 32 0.03 -12.27 -4.94
CA PRO A 32 1.44 -12.57 -5.21
C PRO A 32 2.17 -11.40 -5.90
N GLU A 33 3.48 -11.33 -5.70
CA GLU A 33 4.35 -10.33 -6.34
C GLU A 33 4.38 -10.46 -7.88
N SER A 34 4.03 -11.63 -8.42
CA SER A 34 3.94 -11.88 -9.87
C SER A 34 2.95 -10.96 -10.57
N VAL A 35 1.97 -10.39 -9.85
CA VAL A 35 1.04 -9.37 -10.40
C VAL A 35 1.79 -8.16 -10.98
N LYS A 36 2.98 -7.83 -10.46
CA LYS A 36 3.81 -6.73 -11.00
C LYS A 36 4.26 -6.97 -12.45
N GLY A 37 4.35 -8.23 -12.88
CA GLY A 37 4.70 -8.57 -14.26
C GLY A 37 3.65 -8.11 -15.29
N PHE A 38 2.45 -7.77 -14.83
CA PHE A 38 1.35 -7.29 -15.67
C PHE A 38 1.21 -5.76 -15.65
N GLN A 39 2.23 -5.02 -15.16
CA GLN A 39 2.18 -3.56 -15.05
C GLN A 39 1.87 -2.86 -16.38
N ASP A 40 2.29 -3.42 -17.51
CA ASP A 40 2.09 -2.85 -18.85
C ASP A 40 0.62 -2.87 -19.29
N ALA A 41 -0.20 -3.74 -18.68
CA ALA A 41 -1.65 -3.77 -18.86
C ALA A 41 -2.40 -2.78 -17.94
N GLY A 42 -1.67 -2.14 -17.02
CA GLY A 42 -2.22 -1.24 -16.03
C GLY A 42 -2.23 0.23 -16.45
N LYS A 43 -2.97 1.03 -15.70
CA LYS A 43 -3.00 2.49 -15.83
C LYS A 43 -2.21 3.12 -14.70
N VAL A 44 -1.27 4.00 -15.04
CA VAL A 44 -0.55 4.83 -14.06
C VAL A 44 -1.24 6.19 -13.94
N SER A 45 -1.40 6.67 -12.70
CA SER A 45 -1.93 7.99 -12.37
C SER A 45 -1.13 8.62 -11.24
N LYS A 46 -1.20 9.95 -11.09
CA LYS A 46 -0.58 10.67 -9.98
C LYS A 46 -1.59 10.83 -8.84
N LEU A 47 -1.17 10.57 -7.61
CA LEU A 47 -1.95 10.76 -6.40
C LEU A 47 -1.21 11.72 -5.46
N LYS A 48 -1.83 12.84 -5.08
CA LYS A 48 -1.29 13.71 -4.03
C LYS A 48 -1.84 13.26 -2.67
N GLY A 49 -0.96 12.82 -1.78
CA GLY A 49 -1.32 12.42 -0.42
C GLY A 49 -1.72 13.62 0.44
N GLY A 50 -2.35 13.35 1.59
CA GLY A 50 -2.68 14.38 2.59
C GLY A 50 -1.44 15.07 3.19
N ASP A 51 -0.26 14.45 3.02
CA ASP A 51 1.06 15.00 3.34
C ASP A 51 1.64 15.92 2.25
N GLY A 52 0.90 16.12 1.16
CA GLY A 52 1.33 16.93 0.02
C GLY A 52 2.27 16.22 -0.95
N VAL A 53 2.69 14.99 -0.66
CA VAL A 53 3.61 14.21 -1.49
C VAL A 53 2.86 13.57 -2.66
N VAL A 54 3.40 13.75 -3.87
CA VAL A 54 2.87 13.15 -5.10
C VAL A 54 3.48 11.76 -5.29
N ARG A 55 2.61 10.77 -5.52
CA ARG A 55 2.95 9.35 -5.68
C ARG A 55 2.41 8.81 -6.98
N ASP A 56 3.02 7.75 -7.47
CA ASP A 56 2.49 7.00 -8.61
C ASP A 56 1.53 5.93 -8.12
N LYS A 57 0.31 5.94 -8.66
CA LYS A 57 -0.68 4.89 -8.45
C LYS A 57 -0.81 4.07 -9.73
N LEU A 58 -0.51 2.78 -9.65
CA LEU A 58 -0.72 1.81 -10.71
C LEU A 58 -1.99 1.01 -10.41
N GLU A 59 -2.88 0.92 -11.40
CA GLU A 59 -4.09 0.10 -11.35
C GLU A 59 -4.06 -0.94 -12.47
N ILE A 60 -4.00 -2.22 -12.13
CA ILE A 60 -3.99 -3.32 -13.08
C ILE A 60 -5.34 -4.03 -13.02
N PRO A 61 -6.15 -4.07 -14.10
CA PRO A 61 -7.39 -4.83 -14.10
C PRO A 61 -7.11 -6.33 -13.96
N GLY A 62 -7.98 -7.07 -13.27
CA GLY A 62 -7.84 -8.51 -13.17
C GLY A 62 -8.79 -9.15 -12.15
N GLY A 63 -8.62 -10.46 -11.94
CA GLY A 63 -9.39 -11.23 -10.99
C GLY A 63 -8.55 -11.73 -9.82
N TYR A 64 -9.12 -11.74 -8.62
CA TYR A 64 -8.47 -12.32 -7.44
C TYR A 64 -9.51 -12.96 -6.52
N ARG A 65 -9.23 -14.21 -6.09
CA ARG A 65 -10.11 -15.01 -5.20
C ARG A 65 -11.58 -15.07 -5.69
N GLY A 66 -11.77 -15.30 -6.99
CA GLY A 66 -13.10 -15.43 -7.60
C GLY A 66 -13.86 -14.11 -7.80
N ARG A 67 -13.21 -12.96 -7.62
CA ARG A 67 -13.81 -11.64 -7.85
C ARG A 67 -13.07 -10.91 -8.97
N GLU A 68 -13.80 -10.19 -9.80
CA GLU A 68 -13.22 -9.24 -10.76
C GLU A 68 -12.98 -7.89 -10.09
N GLY A 69 -11.94 -7.19 -10.52
CA GLY A 69 -11.52 -5.95 -9.89
C GLY A 69 -10.24 -5.40 -10.48
N LYS A 70 -9.47 -4.74 -9.61
CA LYS A 70 -8.16 -4.19 -9.96
C LYS A 70 -7.17 -4.32 -8.83
N PHE A 71 -5.91 -4.56 -9.17
CA PHE A 71 -4.79 -4.48 -8.26
C PHE A 71 -4.26 -3.05 -8.21
N GLU A 72 -4.24 -2.45 -7.03
CA GLU A 72 -3.71 -1.13 -6.77
C GLU A 72 -2.31 -1.23 -6.14
N PHE A 73 -1.37 -0.47 -6.69
CA PHE A 73 -0.06 -0.23 -6.11
C PHE A 73 0.15 1.27 -5.96
N ILE A 74 0.77 1.70 -4.85
CA ILE A 74 1.23 3.09 -4.70
C ILE A 74 2.74 3.07 -4.48
N LYS A 75 3.44 3.76 -5.37
CA LYS A 75 4.89 3.92 -5.37
C LYS A 75 5.26 5.32 -4.88
N GLU A 76 6.12 5.35 -3.86
CA GLU A 76 6.69 6.56 -3.29
C GLU A 76 7.74 7.16 -4.24
N PRO A 77 8.10 8.45 -4.07
CA PRO A 77 9.15 9.09 -4.86
C PRO A 77 10.52 8.40 -4.78
N ASP A 78 10.82 7.74 -3.65
CA ASP A 78 12.05 6.96 -3.45
C ASP A 78 12.04 5.60 -4.16
N GLY A 79 10.92 5.26 -4.80
CA GLY A 79 10.71 4.03 -5.53
C GLY A 79 10.15 2.87 -4.71
N SER A 80 9.97 3.03 -3.40
CA SER A 80 9.36 2.01 -2.53
C SER A 80 7.87 1.88 -2.79
N ILE A 81 7.31 0.67 -2.61
CA ILE A 81 5.86 0.43 -2.72
C ILE A 81 5.28 0.42 -1.31
N ASN A 82 4.42 1.37 -0.98
CA ASN A 82 3.84 1.52 0.37
C ASN A 82 2.43 0.93 0.50
N HIS A 83 1.77 0.63 -0.63
CA HIS A 83 0.40 0.13 -0.71
C HIS A 83 0.28 -0.94 -1.79
N ARG A 84 -0.38 -2.05 -1.46
CA ARG A 84 -0.73 -3.16 -2.35
C ARG A 84 -2.10 -3.68 -1.98
N LEU A 85 -3.12 -3.43 -2.78
CA LEU A 85 -4.50 -3.84 -2.47
C LEU A 85 -5.24 -4.23 -3.76
N PHE A 86 -5.89 -5.39 -3.76
CA PHE A 86 -6.88 -5.70 -4.77
C PHE A 86 -8.24 -5.10 -4.35
N LYS A 87 -8.91 -4.40 -5.26
CA LYS A 87 -10.24 -3.85 -5.05
C LYS A 87 -11.23 -4.57 -5.96
N PRO A 88 -12.15 -5.38 -5.42
CA PRO A 88 -13.19 -5.99 -6.24
C PRO A 88 -14.15 -4.92 -6.76
N ASN A 89 -14.73 -5.15 -7.94
CA ASN A 89 -15.74 -4.27 -8.53
C ASN A 89 -17.08 -4.29 -7.77
N ARG A 90 -17.36 -5.40 -7.05
CA ARG A 90 -18.54 -5.60 -6.20
C ARG A 90 -18.11 -6.28 -4.90
N GLU A 91 -18.63 -5.80 -3.77
CA GLU A 91 -18.33 -6.32 -2.43
C GLU A 91 -19.06 -7.63 -2.10
#